data_AF-A0A966QAZ0-F1
#
_entry.id   AF-A0A966QAZ0-F1
#
_cell.length_a   1.000
_cell.length_b   1.000
_cell.length_c   1.000
_cell.angle_alpha   90.00
_cell.angle_beta   90.00
_cell.angle_gamma   90.00
#
_symmetry.space_group_name_H-M   'P 1'
#
loop_
_entity.id
_entity.type
_entity.pdbx_description
1 polymer ?
#
loop_
_entity_poly.entity_id
_entity_poly.type
_entity_poly.pdbx_seq_one_letter_code
_entity_poly.pdbx_strand_id
1 'polypeptide(L)'
;MTSLASLERRAADRGLLLRLQVGRPLGLLYALRVAVAQPPSDSSQLRLVGELKGWAWPTPGGLKLDTLQVAGRSSGLPELGVGPLIAAATFAWALEQTPCRRAQILAIRDEDGQHRRLVRYFRRLGFVPSKELGAALWDLPERLVWGGAGLLMQADCPVVLDRALALLDQNWS
;
A
#
# COMPACT_ATOMS: atom_id res chain seq x y z
N MET A 1 -3.35 3.03 20.36
CA MET A 1 -3.47 2.29 19.09
C MET A 1 -3.76 3.30 18.00
N THR A 2 -2.99 3.31 16.92
CA THR A 2 -3.22 4.21 15.78
C THR A 2 -4.38 3.69 14.94
N SER A 3 -5.44 4.48 14.81
CA SER A 3 -6.62 4.13 14.01
C SER A 3 -6.64 4.81 12.65
N LEU A 4 -7.42 4.25 11.72
CA LEU A 4 -7.64 4.87 10.40
C LEU A 4 -8.15 6.31 10.53
N ALA A 5 -9.13 6.54 11.41
CA ALA A 5 -9.69 7.87 11.63
C ALA A 5 -8.65 8.89 12.14
N SER A 6 -7.70 8.43 12.97
CA SER A 6 -6.59 9.29 13.42
C SER A 6 -5.65 9.64 12.28
N LEU A 7 -5.39 8.71 11.35
CA LEU A 7 -4.54 8.96 10.18
C LEU A 7 -5.22 9.89 9.18
N GLU A 8 -6.53 9.75 8.98
CA GLU A 8 -7.32 10.67 8.15
C GLU A 8 -7.25 12.10 8.68
N ARG A 9 -7.38 12.28 10.00
CA ARG A 9 -7.25 13.61 10.63
C ARG A 9 -5.85 14.20 10.45
N ARG A 10 -4.80 13.42 10.74
CA ARG A 10 -3.41 13.88 10.56
C ARG A 10 -3.08 14.25 9.12
N ALA A 11 -3.68 13.56 8.15
CA ALA A 11 -3.56 13.90 6.73
C ALA A 11 -4.28 15.21 6.42
N ALA A 12 -5.51 15.39 6.92
CA ALA A 12 -6.28 16.62 6.73
C ALA A 12 -5.58 17.86 7.29
N ASP A 13 -4.93 17.74 8.46
CA ASP A 13 -4.13 18.83 9.07
C ASP A 13 -2.96 19.30 8.18
N ARG A 14 -2.54 18.46 7.22
CA ARG A 14 -1.49 18.76 6.23
C ARG A 14 -2.05 19.08 4.85
N GLY A 15 -3.35 19.33 4.75
CA GLY A 15 -4.03 19.60 3.48
C GLY A 15 -4.06 18.38 2.55
N LEU A 16 -4.04 17.17 3.10
CA LEU A 16 -4.19 15.93 2.33
C LEU A 16 -5.55 15.29 2.62
N LEU A 17 -6.16 14.74 1.58
CA LEU A 17 -7.39 13.96 1.68
C LEU A 17 -7.05 12.48 1.56
N LEU A 18 -7.00 11.79 2.70
CA LEU A 18 -6.91 10.33 2.78
C LEU A 18 -8.31 9.73 2.72
N ARG A 19 -8.51 8.73 1.85
CA ARG A 19 -9.76 7.97 1.77
C ARG A 19 -9.49 6.48 1.61
N LEU A 20 -10.20 5.69 2.39
CA LEU A 20 -10.31 4.25 2.20
C LEU A 20 -11.67 3.93 1.57
N GLN A 21 -11.67 3.15 0.50
CA GLN A 21 -12.84 2.54 -0.10
C GLN A 21 -12.74 1.03 0.06
N VAL A 22 -13.79 0.41 0.58
CA VAL A 22 -13.87 -1.04 0.76
C VAL A 22 -15.14 -1.54 0.09
N GLY A 23 -14.99 -2.36 -0.95
CA GLY A 23 -16.07 -3.11 -1.59
C GLY A 23 -16.13 -4.55 -1.08
N ARG A 24 -17.31 -5.17 -1.14
CA ARG A 24 -17.52 -6.59 -0.79
C ARG A 24 -18.13 -7.37 -1.95
N PRO A 25 -17.40 -7.60 -3.06
CA PRO A 25 -17.97 -8.17 -4.28
C PRO A 25 -18.54 -9.60 -4.08
N LEU A 26 -18.06 -10.35 -3.09
CA LEU A 26 -18.49 -11.73 -2.83
C LEU A 26 -18.70 -12.01 -1.33
N GLY A 27 -19.15 -11.02 -0.58
CA GLY A 27 -19.49 -11.09 0.85
C GLY A 27 -18.29 -11.20 1.80
N LEU A 28 -17.43 -12.22 1.60
CA LEU A 28 -16.24 -12.50 2.41
C LEU A 28 -14.96 -11.92 1.81
N LEU A 29 -14.97 -11.59 0.52
CA LEU A 29 -13.87 -10.93 -0.16
C LEU A 29 -14.03 -9.42 -0.06
N TYR A 30 -13.00 -8.76 0.45
CA TYR A 30 -12.87 -7.32 0.51
C TYR A 30 -11.99 -6.87 -0.65
N ALA A 31 -12.49 -5.98 -1.48
CA ALA A 31 -11.66 -5.18 -2.38
C ALA A 31 -11.38 -3.86 -1.68
N LEU A 32 -10.11 -3.51 -1.46
CA LEU A 32 -9.74 -2.24 -0.83
C LEU A 32 -9.01 -1.32 -1.80
N ARG A 33 -9.27 -0.03 -1.65
CA ARG A 33 -8.51 1.05 -2.28
C ARG A 33 -8.27 2.14 -1.26
N VAL A 34 -7.01 2.45 -1.01
CA VAL A 34 -6.58 3.62 -0.24
C VAL A 34 -6.08 4.66 -1.22
N ALA A 35 -6.63 5.86 -1.17
CA ALA A 35 -6.22 6.97 -2.02
C ALA A 35 -5.86 8.18 -1.17
N VAL A 36 -4.81 8.88 -1.57
CA VAL A 36 -4.43 10.18 -1.04
C VAL A 36 -4.50 11.19 -2.17
N ALA A 37 -5.28 12.23 -1.97
CA ALA A 37 -5.40 13.35 -2.89
C ALA A 37 -4.99 14.65 -2.21
N GLN A 38 -4.53 15.61 -3.00
CA GLN A 38 -4.31 16.97 -2.56
C GLN A 38 -5.41 17.86 -3.13
N PRO A 39 -6.10 18.66 -2.29
CA PRO A 39 -6.96 19.73 -2.77
C PRO A 39 -6.14 20.71 -3.62
N PRO A 40 -6.67 21.14 -4.76
CA PRO A 40 -5.99 22.11 -5.61
C PRO A 40 -5.84 23.46 -4.91
N SER A 41 -4.73 24.16 -5.18
CA SER A 41 -4.52 25.54 -4.72
C SER A 41 -5.31 26.57 -5.54
N ASP A 42 -5.62 26.26 -6.81
CA ASP A 42 -6.13 27.23 -7.79
C ASP A 42 -7.05 26.62 -8.88
N SER A 43 -7.40 25.33 -8.77
CA SER A 43 -8.32 24.64 -9.68
C SER A 43 -9.47 23.99 -8.91
N SER A 44 -10.50 23.49 -9.58
CA SER A 44 -11.64 22.81 -8.93
C SER A 44 -11.48 21.28 -8.83
N GLN A 45 -10.35 20.73 -9.29
CA GLN A 45 -10.14 19.28 -9.40
C GLN A 45 -9.10 18.77 -8.39
N LEU A 46 -9.49 17.76 -7.61
CA LEU A 46 -8.60 17.05 -6.69
C LEU A 46 -7.47 16.35 -7.46
N ARG A 47 -6.22 16.57 -7.04
CA ARG A 47 -5.06 15.90 -7.62
C ARG A 47 -4.78 14.61 -6.85
N LEU A 48 -4.89 13.45 -7.50
CA LEU A 48 -4.48 12.18 -6.90
C LEU A 48 -2.95 12.14 -6.77
N VAL A 49 -2.45 11.99 -5.54
CA VAL A 49 -1.00 11.97 -5.25
C VAL A 49 -0.49 10.59 -4.87
N GLY A 50 -1.38 9.67 -4.48
CA GLY A 50 -1.03 8.27 -4.37
C GLY A 50 -2.25 7.39 -4.19
N GLU A 51 -2.11 6.13 -4.59
CA GLU A 51 -3.10 5.09 -4.36
C GLU A 51 -2.46 3.75 -4.07
N LEU A 52 -3.16 2.94 -3.28
CA LEU A 52 -2.90 1.53 -3.12
C LEU A 52 -4.20 0.75 -3.30
N LYS A 53 -4.10 -0.38 -4.00
CA LYS A 53 -5.20 -1.32 -4.20
C LYS A 53 -4.79 -2.69 -3.67
N GLY A 54 -5.79 -3.45 -3.28
CA GLY A 54 -5.58 -4.79 -2.77
C GLY A 54 -6.87 -5.48 -2.44
N TRP A 55 -6.69 -6.67 -1.86
CA TRP A 55 -7.74 -7.60 -1.52
C TRP A 55 -7.51 -8.11 -0.11
N ALA A 56 -8.59 -8.35 0.62
CA ALA A 56 -8.56 -9.10 1.87
C ALA A 56 -9.62 -10.20 1.87
N TRP A 57 -9.36 -11.29 2.57
CA TRP A 57 -10.35 -12.31 2.91
C TRP A 57 -10.09 -12.79 4.35
N PRO A 58 -11.04 -13.48 5.01
CA PRO A 58 -11.02 -13.64 6.46
C PRO A 58 -10.07 -14.76 6.93
N THR A 59 -8.78 -14.63 6.62
CA THR A 59 -7.72 -15.50 7.11
C THR A 59 -6.51 -14.68 7.58
N PRO A 60 -5.64 -15.23 8.46
CA PRO A 60 -4.46 -14.51 8.92
C PRO A 60 -3.51 -14.07 7.80
N GLY A 61 -3.44 -14.80 6.69
CA GLY A 61 -2.63 -14.44 5.50
C GLY A 61 -3.44 -13.83 4.36
N GLY A 62 -4.64 -13.33 4.66
CA GLY A 62 -5.62 -12.96 3.64
C GLY A 62 -5.39 -11.62 2.96
N LEU A 63 -4.40 -10.83 3.37
CA LEU A 63 -4.16 -9.49 2.80
C LEU A 63 -3.19 -9.55 1.62
N LYS A 64 -3.67 -9.19 0.43
CA LYS A 64 -2.87 -9.06 -0.81
C LYS A 64 -2.92 -7.66 -1.35
N LEU A 65 -1.77 -7.05 -1.59
CA LEU A 65 -1.65 -5.68 -2.09
C LEU A 65 -1.10 -5.73 -3.51
N ASP A 66 -1.88 -5.29 -4.49
CA ASP A 66 -1.55 -5.48 -5.92
C ASP A 66 -0.87 -4.28 -6.56
N THR A 67 -1.31 -3.07 -6.19
CA THR A 67 -0.92 -1.84 -6.85
C THR A 67 -0.54 -0.83 -5.79
N LEU A 68 0.65 -0.25 -5.89
CA LEU A 68 1.02 0.97 -5.16
C LEU A 68 1.56 1.96 -6.17
N GLN A 69 0.90 3.11 -6.27
CA GLN A 69 1.33 4.23 -7.10
C GLN A 69 1.42 5.47 -6.24
N VAL A 70 2.55 6.16 -6.31
CA VAL A 70 2.77 7.43 -5.60
C VAL A 70 3.39 8.39 -6.60
N ALA A 71 2.88 9.61 -6.64
CA ALA A 71 3.43 10.67 -7.48
C ALA A 71 4.92 10.85 -7.15
N GLY A 72 5.78 10.73 -8.17
CA GLY A 72 7.23 10.79 -7.99
C GLY A 72 7.75 12.20 -7.78
N ARG A 73 9.04 12.34 -7.42
CA ARG A 73 9.74 13.64 -7.27
C ARG A 73 9.63 14.56 -8.48
N SER A 74 9.53 13.99 -9.69
CA SER A 74 9.37 14.72 -10.95
C SER A 74 7.98 15.35 -11.12
N SER A 75 7.03 15.08 -10.24
CA SER A 75 5.68 15.65 -10.27
C SER A 75 5.59 17.08 -9.70
N GLY A 76 6.73 17.64 -9.25
CA GLY A 76 6.81 18.96 -8.60
C GLY A 76 6.18 18.99 -7.20
N LEU A 77 5.79 17.83 -6.65
CA LEU A 77 5.20 17.72 -5.32
C LEU A 77 6.30 17.51 -4.26
N PRO A 78 6.16 18.10 -3.06
CA PRO A 78 7.02 17.79 -1.93
C PRO A 78 7.01 16.30 -1.60
N GLU A 79 8.04 15.80 -0.89
CA GLU A 79 7.99 14.45 -0.31
C GLU A 79 6.98 14.41 0.85
N LEU A 80 5.70 14.33 0.50
CA LEU A 80 4.57 14.46 1.43
C LEU A 80 4.36 13.23 2.34
N GLY A 81 5.30 12.27 2.35
CA GLY A 81 5.14 11.03 3.12
C GLY A 81 3.95 10.16 2.67
N VAL A 82 3.48 10.30 1.42
CA VAL A 82 2.26 9.65 0.90
C VAL A 82 2.35 8.13 0.96
N GLY A 83 3.48 7.53 0.57
CA GLY A 83 3.67 6.08 0.65
C GLY A 83 3.49 5.54 2.07
N PRO A 84 4.24 6.04 3.06
CA PRO A 84 4.04 5.69 4.46
C PRO A 84 2.62 5.94 4.98
N LEU A 85 1.98 7.05 4.59
CA LEU A 85 0.59 7.34 4.96
C LEU A 85 -0.38 6.27 4.44
N ILE A 86 -0.27 5.93 3.16
CA ILE A 86 -1.08 4.88 2.52
C ILE A 86 -0.86 3.53 3.22
N ALA A 87 0.40 3.17 3.51
CA ALA A 87 0.72 1.96 4.23
C ALA A 87 0.10 1.98 5.64
N ALA A 88 0.34 3.01 6.43
CA ALA A 88 -0.22 3.12 7.78
C ALA A 88 -1.76 2.98 7.78
N ALA A 89 -2.43 3.65 6.84
CA ALA A 89 -3.89 3.59 6.71
C ALA A 89 -4.38 2.18 6.34
N THR A 90 -3.72 1.54 5.38
CA THR A 90 -4.05 0.18 4.91
C THR A 90 -3.92 -0.83 6.05
N PHE A 91 -2.81 -0.78 6.78
CA PHE A 91 -2.51 -1.76 7.83
C PHE A 91 -3.28 -1.49 9.12
N ALA A 92 -3.57 -0.22 9.46
CA ALA A 92 -4.49 0.11 10.55
C ALA A 92 -5.88 -0.48 10.27
N TRP A 93 -6.43 -0.23 9.07
CA TRP A 93 -7.72 -0.82 8.68
C TRP A 93 -7.70 -2.34 8.71
N ALA A 94 -6.65 -2.99 8.17
CA ALA A 94 -6.57 -4.44 8.13
C ALA A 94 -6.57 -5.05 9.55
N LEU A 95 -5.84 -4.45 10.49
CA LEU A 95 -5.78 -4.92 11.87
C LEU A 95 -7.09 -4.67 12.64
N GLU A 96 -7.78 -3.57 12.35
CA GLU A 96 -9.04 -3.20 12.99
C GLU A 96 -10.25 -3.97 12.46
N GLN A 97 -10.33 -4.17 11.15
CA GLN A 97 -11.56 -4.62 10.47
C GLN A 97 -11.48 -6.05 9.95
N THR A 98 -10.31 -6.69 10.01
CA THR A 98 -10.11 -8.04 9.46
C THR A 98 -9.26 -8.92 10.38
N PRO A 99 -9.34 -10.26 10.24
CA PRO A 99 -8.42 -11.16 10.94
C PRO A 99 -7.02 -11.22 10.29
N CYS A 100 -6.73 -10.43 9.25
CA CYS A 100 -5.45 -10.44 8.57
C CYS A 100 -4.32 -10.02 9.52
N ARG A 101 -3.25 -10.82 9.54
CA ARG A 101 -2.02 -10.57 10.32
C ARG A 101 -0.76 -10.62 9.47
N ARG A 102 -0.85 -11.13 8.24
CA ARG A 102 0.22 -11.15 7.24
C ARG A 102 -0.29 -10.57 5.94
N ALA A 103 0.58 -9.82 5.28
CA ALA A 103 0.36 -9.23 3.98
C ALA A 103 1.32 -9.80 2.94
N GLN A 104 0.86 -9.90 1.70
CA GLN A 104 1.67 -10.20 0.54
C GLN A 104 1.61 -9.05 -0.46
N ILE A 105 2.71 -8.83 -1.18
CA ILE A 105 2.79 -7.89 -2.29
C ILE A 105 3.72 -8.43 -3.36
N LEU A 106 3.37 -8.21 -4.63
CA LEU A 106 4.28 -8.46 -5.75
C LEU A 106 5.03 -7.18 -6.12
N ALA A 107 6.35 -7.20 -5.97
CA ALA A 107 7.20 -6.20 -6.60
C ALA A 107 7.43 -6.61 -8.06
N ILE A 108 6.55 -6.13 -8.95
CA ILE A 108 6.60 -6.42 -10.39
C ILE A 108 7.96 -5.97 -10.96
N ARG A 109 8.48 -6.77 -11.90
CA ARG A 109 9.76 -6.52 -12.58
C ARG A 109 9.51 -6.04 -14.02
N ASP A 110 8.92 -4.86 -14.15
CA ASP A 110 8.70 -4.23 -15.46
C ASP A 110 9.96 -3.49 -15.93
N GLU A 111 10.49 -2.60 -15.07
CA GLU A 111 11.73 -1.87 -15.30
C GLU A 111 12.69 -2.09 -14.12
N ASP A 112 13.95 -2.45 -14.38
CA ASP A 112 14.92 -2.80 -13.32
C ASP A 112 15.15 -1.68 -12.30
N GLY A 113 15.15 -0.42 -12.74
CA GLY A 113 15.29 0.76 -11.87
C GLY A 113 14.11 0.92 -10.91
N GLN A 114 12.89 0.78 -11.43
CA GLN A 114 11.66 0.84 -10.65
C GLN A 114 11.54 -0.35 -9.69
N HIS A 115 11.84 -1.56 -10.16
CA HIS A 115 11.81 -2.78 -9.37
C HIS A 115 12.71 -2.67 -8.13
N ARG A 116 13.97 -2.26 -8.30
CA ARG A 116 14.91 -2.07 -7.18
C ARG A 116 14.41 -1.03 -6.17
N ARG A 117 13.81 0.07 -6.65
CA ARG A 117 13.22 1.11 -5.77
C ARG A 117 12.05 0.56 -4.95
N LEU A 118 11.14 -0.18 -5.57
CA LEU A 118 10.00 -0.82 -4.92
C LEU A 118 10.45 -1.83 -3.87
N VAL A 119 11.36 -2.75 -4.22
CA VAL A 119 11.90 -3.74 -3.28
C VAL A 119 12.57 -3.06 -2.08
N ARG A 120 13.38 -2.01 -2.31
CA ARG A 120 13.99 -1.24 -1.21
C ARG A 120 12.95 -0.58 -0.32
N TYR A 121 11.90 -0.02 -0.91
CA TYR A 121 10.81 0.59 -0.16
C TYR A 121 10.07 -0.43 0.72
N PHE A 122 9.64 -1.57 0.15
CA PHE A 122 8.93 -2.60 0.92
C PHE A 122 9.81 -3.24 1.99
N ARG A 123 11.12 -3.42 1.76
CA ARG A 123 12.05 -3.84 2.81
C ARG A 123 12.09 -2.87 4.00
N ARG A 124 12.09 -1.56 3.75
CA ARG A 124 12.01 -0.55 4.82
C ARG A 124 10.72 -0.68 5.62
N LEU A 125 9.61 -1.03 4.97
CA LEU A 125 8.34 -1.32 5.62
C LEU A 125 8.29 -2.67 6.35
N GLY A 126 9.30 -3.53 6.25
CA GLY A 126 9.32 -4.82 6.93
C GLY A 126 8.95 -6.02 6.07
N PHE A 127 8.76 -5.84 4.77
CA PHE A 127 8.61 -6.96 3.85
C PHE A 127 9.92 -7.68 3.60
N VAL A 128 9.83 -9.01 3.60
CA VAL A 128 10.92 -9.92 3.23
C VAL A 128 10.61 -10.63 1.91
N PRO A 129 11.62 -10.88 1.06
CA PRO A 129 11.47 -11.74 -0.11
C PRO A 129 10.92 -13.12 0.30
N SER A 130 9.93 -13.63 -0.45
CA SER A 130 9.37 -14.97 -0.21
C SER A 130 9.57 -15.89 -1.41
N LYS A 131 9.28 -15.43 -2.63
CA LYS A 131 9.35 -16.24 -3.85
C LYS A 131 9.61 -15.34 -5.06
N GLU A 132 10.50 -15.75 -5.95
CA GLU A 132 10.60 -15.14 -7.28
C GLU A 132 9.57 -15.80 -8.21
N LEU A 133 8.72 -14.98 -8.82
CA LEU A 133 7.80 -15.41 -9.86
C LEU A 133 8.43 -15.15 -11.21
N GLY A 134 8.87 -16.22 -11.87
CA GLY A 134 9.56 -16.19 -13.15
C GLY A 134 8.66 -16.58 -14.31
N ALA A 135 9.29 -17.06 -15.39
CA ALA A 135 8.59 -17.56 -16.59
C ALA A 135 8.23 -19.06 -16.51
N ALA A 136 8.45 -19.71 -15.35
CA ALA A 136 8.26 -21.14 -15.24
C ALA A 136 6.77 -21.53 -15.28
N LEU A 137 6.46 -22.71 -15.84
CA LEU A 137 5.07 -23.18 -15.99
C LEU A 137 4.35 -23.33 -14.64
N TRP A 138 5.08 -23.66 -13.57
CA TRP A 138 4.53 -23.77 -12.22
C TRP A 138 4.25 -22.40 -11.56
N ASP A 139 4.74 -21.30 -12.12
CA ASP A 139 4.45 -19.95 -11.62
C ASP A 139 3.16 -19.37 -12.24
N LEU A 140 2.58 -20.03 -13.26
CA LEU A 140 1.38 -19.54 -13.96
C LEU A 140 0.17 -19.29 -13.06
N PRO A 141 -0.20 -20.16 -12.09
CA PRO A 141 -1.34 -19.90 -11.23
C PRO A 141 -1.18 -18.64 -10.37
N GLU A 142 0.02 -18.41 -9.84
CA GLU A 142 0.31 -17.21 -9.04
C GLU A 142 0.41 -15.96 -9.92
N ARG A 143 0.93 -16.09 -11.15
CA ARG A 143 0.93 -15.00 -12.13
C ARG A 143 -0.47 -14.58 -12.56
N LEU A 144 -1.45 -15.50 -12.59
CA LEU A 144 -2.85 -15.13 -12.82
C LEU A 144 -3.43 -14.30 -11.68
N VAL A 145 -2.99 -14.54 -10.44
CA VAL A 145 -3.44 -13.78 -9.27
C VAL A 145 -2.78 -12.39 -9.20
N TRP A 146 -1.48 -12.32 -9.50
CA TRP A 146 -0.70 -11.08 -9.35
C TRP A 146 -0.55 -10.28 -10.64
N GLY A 147 -0.93 -10.84 -11.78
CA GLY A 147 -0.90 -10.18 -13.09
C GLY A 147 0.50 -10.05 -13.73
N GLY A 148 1.57 -10.55 -13.10
CA GLY A 148 2.94 -10.32 -13.61
C GLY A 148 4.02 -11.21 -12.99
N ALA A 149 5.23 -11.07 -13.52
CA ALA A 149 6.46 -11.66 -12.96
C ALA A 149 7.15 -10.64 -12.03
N GLY A 150 7.84 -11.12 -11.00
CA GLY A 150 8.42 -10.24 -10.01
C GLY A 150 8.85 -10.94 -8.74
N LEU A 151 9.11 -10.15 -7.70
CA LEU A 151 9.47 -10.68 -6.38
C LEU A 151 8.27 -10.62 -5.46
N LEU A 152 7.71 -11.78 -5.12
CA LEU A 152 6.69 -11.88 -4.09
C LEU A 152 7.34 -11.64 -2.73
N MET A 153 6.80 -10.70 -1.98
CA MET A 153 7.26 -10.32 -0.65
C MET A 153 6.13 -10.48 0.37
N GLN A 154 6.50 -10.75 1.62
CA GLN A 154 5.56 -10.91 2.72
C GLN A 154 5.99 -10.14 3.97
N ALA A 155 5.04 -9.72 4.79
CA ALA A 155 5.31 -9.04 6.06
C ALA A 155 4.20 -9.31 7.09
N ASP A 156 4.53 -9.17 8.37
CA ASP A 156 3.54 -9.12 9.44
C ASP A 156 2.90 -7.73 9.51
N CYS A 157 1.57 -7.68 9.57
CA CYS A 157 0.79 -6.45 9.52
C CYS A 157 1.14 -5.45 10.65
N PRO A 158 1.31 -5.86 11.91
CA PRO A 158 1.73 -4.95 12.98
C PRO A 158 3.10 -4.31 12.71
N VAL A 159 4.05 -5.10 12.20
CA VAL A 159 5.40 -4.61 11.87
C VAL A 159 5.34 -3.56 10.77
N VAL A 160 4.53 -3.79 9.74
CA VAL A 160 4.37 -2.80 8.66
C VAL A 160 3.72 -1.53 9.17
N LEU A 161 2.69 -1.63 10.02
CA LEU A 161 2.05 -0.45 10.61
C LEU A 161 3.07 0.38 11.40
N ASP A 162 3.83 -0.25 12.30
CA ASP A 162 4.80 0.46 13.15
C ASP A 162 5.88 1.16 12.31
N ARG A 163 6.43 0.47 11.31
CA ARG A 163 7.45 1.05 10.43
C ARG A 163 6.89 2.13 9.51
N ALA A 164 5.65 1.97 9.04
CA ALA A 164 4.98 3.00 8.26
C ALA A 164 4.75 4.26 9.08
N LEU A 165 4.33 4.14 10.34
CA LEU A 165 4.17 5.28 11.25
C LEU A 165 5.51 5.96 11.53
N ALA A 166 6.56 5.21 11.83
CA ALA A 166 7.89 5.77 12.05
C ALA A 166 8.43 6.53 10.83
N LEU A 167 8.23 5.98 9.62
CA LEU A 167 8.59 6.68 8.38
C LEU A 167 7.71 7.90 8.15
N LEU A 168 6.41 7.82 8.43
CA LEU A 168 5.49 8.94 8.29
C LEU A 168 5.92 10.10 9.19
N ASP A 169 6.21 9.81 10.46
CA ASP A 169 6.66 10.81 11.44
C ASP A 169 7.98 11.46 11.00
N GLN A 170 8.93 10.70 10.44
CA GLN A 170 10.18 11.26 9.89
C GLN A 170 9.96 12.21 8.70
N ASN A 171 8.92 11.99 7.88
CA ASN A 171 8.60 12.87 6.75
C ASN A 171 7.78 14.10 7.19
N TRP A 172 7.16 14.04 8.37
CA TRP A 172 6.18 15.01 8.84
C TRP A 172 6.64 15.81 10.08
N SER A 173 7.87 15.56 10.54
CA SER A 173 8.63 16.35 11.52
C SER A 173 9.25 17.56 10.84
#